data_AF-A0A101UPL8-F1
#
_entry.id   AF-A0A101UPL8-F1
#
_cell.length_a   1.000
_cell.length_b   1.000
_cell.length_c   1.000
_cell.angle_alpha   90.00
_cell.angle_beta   90.00
_cell.angle_gamma   90.00
#
_symmetry.space_group_name_H-M   'P 1'
#
loop_
_entity.id
_entity.type
_entity.pdbx_description
1 polymer ?
#
loop_
_entity_poly.entity_id
_entity_poly.type
_entity_poly.pdbx_seq_one_letter_code
_entity_poly.pdbx_strand_id
1 'polypeptide(L)'
;MDMRCGADPATVAAHRTAGGAWMELRHSEECGASWARMWGTRIGDRIELTVSGGGRGDRGGGTRTAEVEDDIDAESYVYTPMAATGPGSVVRACFRPAADGRRECFDGRVD
;
A
#
# COMPACT_ATOMS: atom_id res chain seq x y z
N MET A 1 -5.00 -10.40 -24.08
CA MET A 1 -4.47 -9.10 -23.62
C MET A 1 -3.91 -9.34 -22.24
N ASP A 2 -2.61 -9.15 -22.04
CA ASP A 2 -2.02 -9.17 -20.71
C ASP A 2 -2.31 -7.83 -20.03
N MET A 3 -3.12 -7.86 -18.97
CA MET A 3 -3.50 -6.68 -18.20
C MET A 3 -2.31 -6.27 -17.33
N ARG A 4 -1.79 -5.04 -17.50
CA ARG A 4 -0.53 -4.60 -16.88
C ARG A 4 -0.78 -3.53 -15.82
N CYS A 5 -1.30 -3.95 -14.68
CA CYS A 5 -1.68 -3.05 -13.58
C CYS A 5 -0.56 -2.12 -13.10
N GLY A 6 0.70 -2.54 -13.19
CA GLY A 6 1.86 -1.77 -12.75
C GLY A 6 2.53 -0.89 -13.81
N ALA A 7 2.00 -0.81 -15.05
CA ALA A 7 2.66 -0.08 -16.13
C ALA A 7 2.62 1.45 -15.96
N ASP A 8 1.46 2.00 -15.56
CA ASP A 8 1.29 3.44 -15.33
C ASP A 8 0.32 3.71 -14.16
N PRO A 9 0.70 3.38 -12.92
CA PRO A 9 -0.18 3.59 -11.77
C PRO A 9 -0.08 5.01 -11.21
N ALA A 10 -1.24 5.60 -10.92
CA ALA A 10 -1.33 6.87 -10.21
C ALA A 10 -0.87 6.73 -8.76
N THR A 11 -0.16 7.74 -8.24
CA THR A 11 0.03 7.90 -6.78
C THR A 11 -1.18 8.64 -6.23
N VAL A 12 -1.99 7.98 -5.41
CA VAL A 12 -3.15 8.62 -4.76
C VAL A 12 -2.78 9.32 -3.46
N ALA A 13 -1.73 8.86 -2.78
CA ALA A 13 -1.15 9.52 -1.62
C ALA A 13 0.28 9.04 -1.37
N ALA A 14 1.09 9.86 -0.71
CA ALA A 14 2.44 9.53 -0.28
C ALA A 14 2.68 10.03 1.15
N HIS A 15 3.51 9.31 1.90
CA HIS A 15 3.85 9.63 3.27
C HIS A 15 5.30 9.26 3.58
N ARG A 16 5.97 10.04 4.42
CA ARG A 16 7.26 9.69 4.99
C ARG A 16 7.10 9.51 6.49
N THR A 17 7.45 8.32 6.97
CA THR A 17 7.37 7.97 8.40
C THR A 17 8.38 8.78 9.21
N ALA A 18 8.17 8.87 10.52
CA ALA A 18 9.13 9.53 11.41
C ALA A 18 10.50 8.81 11.44
N GLY A 19 10.51 7.50 11.15
CA GLY A 19 11.72 6.70 11.01
C GLY A 19 12.46 6.90 9.68
N GLY A 20 11.90 7.67 8.75
CA GLY A 20 12.50 8.03 7.48
C GLY A 20 12.09 7.16 6.29
N ALA A 21 11.38 6.05 6.53
CA ALA A 21 10.84 5.18 5.49
C ALA A 21 9.76 5.92 4.69
N TRP A 22 9.71 5.66 3.39
CA TRP A 22 8.71 6.21 2.50
C TRP A 22 7.61 5.20 2.25
N MET A 23 6.39 5.71 2.06
CA MET A 23 5.22 4.92 1.72
C MET A 23 4.44 5.61 0.62
N GLU A 24 3.88 4.83 -0.30
CA GLU A 24 2.97 5.32 -1.32
C GLU A 24 1.76 4.40 -1.47
N LEU A 25 0.61 5.03 -1.71
CA LEU A 25 -0.59 4.37 -2.18
C LEU A 25 -0.68 4.54 -3.70
N ARG A 26 -0.75 3.42 -4.41
CA ARG A 26 -0.82 3.35 -5.86
C ARG A 26 -2.19 2.85 -6.30
N HIS A 27 -2.69 3.37 -7.41
CA HIS A 27 -3.93 2.94 -8.03
C HIS A 27 -3.73 2.69 -9.54
N SER A 28 -4.34 1.62 -10.04
CA SER A 28 -4.42 1.32 -11.46
C SER A 28 -5.89 1.36 -11.88
N GLU A 29 -6.21 2.30 -12.76
CA GLU A 29 -7.55 2.43 -13.35
C GLU A 29 -7.85 1.23 -14.27
N GLU A 30 -6.85 0.75 -15.03
CA GLU A 30 -6.95 -0.42 -15.91
C GLU A 30 -7.40 -1.67 -15.14
N CYS A 31 -6.89 -1.87 -13.93
CA CYS A 31 -7.17 -3.06 -13.12
C CYS A 31 -8.22 -2.84 -12.03
N GLY A 32 -8.69 -1.60 -11.83
CA GLY A 32 -9.59 -1.26 -10.72
C GLY A 32 -9.03 -1.71 -9.37
N ALA A 33 -7.73 -1.44 -9.14
CA ALA A 33 -7.04 -1.97 -7.97
C ALA A 33 -6.00 -0.99 -7.42
N SER A 34 -5.80 -1.06 -6.11
CA SER A 34 -4.79 -0.29 -5.40
C SER A 34 -3.89 -1.18 -4.56
N TRP A 35 -2.69 -0.70 -4.29
CA TRP A 35 -1.72 -1.34 -3.40
C TRP A 35 -0.86 -0.30 -2.69
N ALA A 36 -0.24 -0.71 -1.59
CA ALA A 36 0.78 0.08 -0.91
C ALA A 36 2.17 -0.36 -1.34
N ARG A 37 3.12 0.56 -1.32
CA ARG A 37 4.55 0.23 -1.36
C ARG A 37 5.34 1.03 -0.33
N MET A 38 6.47 0.48 0.11
CA MET A 38 7.41 1.16 0.99
C MET A 38 8.86 0.89 0.59
N TRP A 39 9.75 1.81 0.98
CA TRP A 39 11.21 1.70 0.80
C TRP A 39 11.96 2.57 1.81
N GLY A 40 13.27 2.40 1.92
CA GLY A 40 14.08 3.02 2.97
C GLY A 40 13.75 2.44 4.35
N THR A 41 13.48 1.14 4.36
CA THR A 41 13.00 0.34 5.49
C THR A 41 14.12 -0.54 6.05
N ARG A 42 13.82 -1.28 7.12
CA ARG A 42 14.71 -2.27 7.74
C ARG A 42 14.01 -3.62 7.80
N ILE A 43 14.78 -4.70 7.89
CA ILE A 43 14.26 -6.06 8.06
C ILE A 43 13.28 -6.10 9.25
N GLY A 44 12.11 -6.70 9.01
CA GLY A 44 10.99 -6.80 9.95
C GLY A 44 10.01 -5.62 9.94
N ASP A 45 10.29 -4.53 9.20
CA ASP A 45 9.29 -3.48 8.98
C ASP A 45 8.13 -4.07 8.14
N ARG A 46 6.89 -3.66 8.42
CA ARG A 46 5.71 -4.13 7.70
C ARG A 46 4.84 -2.97 7.22
N ILE A 47 4.17 -3.18 6.09
CA ILE A 47 3.11 -2.31 5.59
C ILE A 47 1.81 -3.09 5.46
N GLU A 48 0.74 -2.50 5.98
CA GLU A 48 -0.62 -3.02 5.91
C GLU A 48 -1.48 -2.08 5.06
N LEU A 49 -2.30 -2.65 4.17
CA LEU A 49 -3.26 -1.95 3.32
C LEU A 49 -4.67 -2.39 3.67
N THR A 50 -5.56 -1.44 3.87
CA THR A 50 -7.01 -1.69 3.98
C THR A 50 -7.77 -0.80 2.99
N VAL A 51 -8.89 -1.31 2.50
CA VAL A 51 -9.77 -0.60 1.57
C VAL A 51 -11.15 -0.51 2.19
N SER A 52 -11.76 0.67 2.13
CA SER A 52 -13.11 0.92 2.58
C SER A 52 -13.85 1.83 1.60
N GLY A 53 -15.18 1.70 1.51
CA GLY A 53 -15.98 2.49 0.55
C GLY A 53 -15.87 2.02 -0.91
N GLY A 54 -16.82 2.46 -1.73
CA GLY A 54 -17.09 1.95 -3.08
C GLY A 54 -18.18 0.86 -3.08
N GLY A 55 -19.33 1.11 -3.71
CA GLY A 55 -20.42 0.11 -3.78
C GLY A 55 -20.05 -1.07 -4.71
N ARG A 56 -20.66 -2.27 -4.66
CA ARG A 56 -21.59 -2.93 -3.73
C ARG A 56 -20.86 -4.16 -3.17
N GLY A 57 -20.63 -4.18 -1.86
CA GLY A 57 -20.19 -5.34 -1.09
C GLY A 57 -18.68 -5.56 -1.10
N ASP A 58 -17.99 -4.98 -0.11
CA ASP A 58 -16.84 -5.47 0.69
C ASP A 58 -15.99 -6.68 0.24
N ARG A 59 -15.86 -6.98 -1.06
CA ARG A 59 -15.01 -8.06 -1.57
C ARG A 59 -13.51 -7.73 -1.52
N GLY A 60 -13.17 -6.49 -1.14
CA GLY A 60 -11.80 -6.02 -0.89
C GLY A 60 -11.42 -5.94 0.59
N GLY A 61 -12.32 -6.27 1.53
CA GLY A 61 -12.20 -5.94 2.97
C GLY A 61 -11.11 -6.67 3.78
N GLY A 62 -10.22 -7.43 3.14
CA GLY A 62 -9.09 -8.07 3.83
C GLY A 62 -7.86 -7.16 3.89
N THR A 63 -7.20 -7.11 5.04
CA THR A 63 -5.89 -6.45 5.16
C THR A 63 -4.88 -7.15 4.26
N ARG A 64 -4.21 -6.38 3.40
CA ARG A 64 -3.06 -6.87 2.62
C ARG A 64 -1.79 -6.44 3.33
N THR A 65 -0.86 -7.35 3.51
CA THR A 65 0.38 -7.09 4.24
C THR A 65 1.57 -7.46 3.39
N ALA A 66 2.66 -6.72 3.57
CA ALA A 66 3.97 -7.11 3.13
C ALA A 66 5.00 -6.74 4.20
N GLU A 67 6.07 -7.54 4.30
CA GLU A 67 7.13 -7.44 5.29
C GLU A 67 8.47 -7.34 4.57
N VAL A 68 9.42 -6.62 5.16
CA VAL A 68 10.82 -6.64 4.70
C VAL A 68 11.47 -7.89 5.26
N GLU A 69 11.68 -8.90 4.44
CA GLU A 69 12.16 -10.21 4.90
C GLU A 69 13.69 -10.31 4.88
N ASP A 70 14.34 -9.58 3.96
CA ASP A 70 15.79 -9.63 3.77
C ASP A 70 16.41 -8.29 3.36
N ASP A 71 17.72 -8.29 3.14
CA ASP A 71 18.48 -7.10 2.73
C ASP A 71 18.08 -6.59 1.33
N ILE A 72 17.62 -7.48 0.43
CA ILE A 72 17.18 -7.09 -0.91
C ILE A 72 15.87 -6.29 -0.81
N ASP A 73 14.93 -6.74 0.02
CA ASP A 73 13.72 -5.99 0.33
C ASP A 73 14.04 -4.63 0.98
N ALA A 74 15.03 -4.59 1.88
CA ALA A 74 15.42 -3.37 2.58
C ALA A 74 16.05 -2.31 1.65
N GLU A 75 16.78 -2.75 0.62
CA GLU A 75 17.40 -1.90 -0.40
C GLU A 75 16.44 -1.53 -1.55
N SER A 76 15.31 -2.22 -1.66
CA SER A 76 14.36 -2.10 -2.77
C SER A 76 12.98 -1.61 -2.29
N TYR A 77 11.95 -1.91 -3.08
CA TYR A 77 10.55 -1.65 -2.75
C TYR A 77 9.84 -2.94 -2.36
N VAL A 78 9.12 -2.89 -1.26
CA VAL A 78 8.17 -3.94 -0.87
C VAL A 78 6.75 -3.47 -1.18
N TYR A 79 5.91 -4.39 -1.68
CA TYR A 79 4.56 -4.09 -2.15
C TYR A 79 3.54 -5.00 -1.47
N THR A 80 2.41 -4.44 -1.05
CA THR A 80 1.28 -5.28 -0.65
C THR A 80 0.66 -5.96 -1.89
N PRO A 81 0.04 -7.13 -1.73
CA PRO A 81 -0.90 -7.63 -2.74
C PRO A 81 -1.95 -6.57 -3.12
N MET A 82 -2.39 -6.57 -4.38
CA MET A 82 -3.42 -5.67 -4.87
C MET A 82 -4.77 -5.92 -4.19
N ALA A 83 -5.49 -4.85 -3.90
CA ALA A 83 -6.86 -4.86 -3.41
C ALA A 83 -7.78 -4.16 -4.43
N ALA A 84 -8.94 -4.76 -4.70
CA ALA A 84 -9.93 -4.16 -5.59
C ALA A 84 -10.44 -2.82 -5.02
N THR A 85 -10.49 -1.80 -5.87
CA THR A 85 -10.89 -0.43 -5.54
C THR A 85 -11.62 0.20 -6.71
N GLY A 86 -12.54 1.12 -6.45
CA GLY A 86 -13.16 1.95 -7.49
C GLY A 86 -13.28 3.40 -7.04
N PRO A 87 -13.90 4.26 -7.88
CA PRO A 87 -14.16 5.65 -7.53
C PRO A 87 -14.85 5.79 -6.18
N GLY A 88 -14.30 6.66 -5.33
CA GLY A 88 -14.75 6.89 -3.96
C GLY A 88 -14.25 5.88 -2.92
N SER A 89 -13.50 4.84 -3.31
CA SER A 89 -12.80 3.99 -2.36
C SER A 89 -11.75 4.80 -1.59
N VAL A 90 -11.70 4.60 -0.28
CA VAL A 90 -10.67 5.10 0.62
C VAL A 90 -9.71 3.96 0.90
N VAL A 91 -8.45 4.19 0.57
CA VAL A 91 -7.36 3.24 0.75
C VAL A 91 -6.48 3.76 1.88
N ARG A 92 -6.23 2.92 2.88
CA ARG A 92 -5.41 3.25 4.07
C ARG A 92 -4.19 2.37 4.08
N ALA A 93 -3.01 2.97 4.19
CA ALA A 93 -1.77 2.28 4.48
C ALA A 93 -1.32 2.54 5.92
N CYS A 94 -0.85 1.51 6.61
CA CYS A 94 -0.27 1.59 7.94
C CYS A 94 1.12 0.96 7.97
N PHE A 95 2.12 1.72 8.41
CA PHE A 95 3.47 1.25 8.68
C PHE A 95 3.58 0.69 10.09
N ARG A 96 4.25 -0.45 10.20
CA ARG A 96 4.59 -1.12 11.45
C ARG A 96 6.11 -1.27 11.49
N PRO A 97 6.81 -0.45 12.30
CA PRO A 97 8.25 -0.61 12.45
C PRO A 97 8.60 -1.96 13.09
N ALA A 98 9.77 -2.51 12.74
CA ALA A 98 10.32 -3.73 13.33
C ALA A 98 10.65 -3.56 14.83
N ALA A 99 11.17 -2.40 15.20
CA ALA A 99 11.41 -2.00 16.58
C ALA A 99 10.10 -1.55 17.26
N ASP A 100 10.13 -1.26 18.56
CA ASP A 100 9.00 -0.75 19.37
C ASP A 100 8.56 0.69 19.01
N GLY A 101 8.52 1.01 17.71
CA GLY A 101 8.02 2.26 17.19
C GLY A 101 6.49 2.27 17.07
N ARG A 102 5.93 3.47 17.01
CA ARG A 102 4.49 3.66 16.84
C ARG A 102 4.07 3.28 15.42
N ARG A 103 2.89 2.68 15.29
CA ARG A 103 2.20 2.53 14.01
C ARG A 103 1.88 3.90 13.43
N GLU A 104 2.16 4.11 12.15
CA GLU A 104 1.85 5.35 11.43
C GLU A 104 0.94 5.02 10.24
N CYS A 105 -0.17 5.73 10.07
CA CYS A 105 -1.13 5.45 9.00
C CYS A 105 -1.49 6.72 8.23
N PHE A 106 -1.79 6.56 6.94
CA PHE A 106 -2.32 7.62 6.09
C PHE A 106 -3.27 7.05 5.04
N ASP A 107 -4.12 7.93 4.51
CA ASP A 107 -5.19 7.58 3.59
C ASP A 107 -5.02 8.27 2.24
N GLY A 108 -5.53 7.63 1.19
CA GLY A 108 -5.75 8.19 -0.13
C GLY A 108 -7.16 7.86 -0.60
N ARG A 109 -7.75 8.73 -1.40
CA ARG A 109 -9.03 8.49 -2.06
C ARG A 109 -8.79 8.22 -3.54
N VAL A 110 -9.45 7.20 -4.07
CA VAL A 110 -9.50 6.92 -5.50
C VAL A 110 -10.59 7.81 -6.10
N ASP A 111 -10.24 8.58 -7.11
CA ASP A 111 -11.14 9.48 -7.84
C ASP A 111 -11.90 8.75 -8.96
#